data_AF-A0A8S2Z2C1-F1
#
_entry.id   AF-A0A8S2Z2C1-F1
#
_cell.length_a   1.000
_cell.length_b   1.000
_cell.length_c   1.000
_cell.angle_alpha   90.00
_cell.angle_beta   90.00
_cell.angle_gamma   90.00
#
_symmetry.space_group_name_H-M   'P 1'
#
loop_
_entity.id
_entity.type
_entity.pdbx_description
1 polymer ?
#
loop_
_entity_poly.entity_id
_entity_poly.type
_entity_poly.pdbx_seq_one_letter_code
_entity_poly.pdbx_strand_id
1 'polypeptide(L)'
;SPTNIVCEAVYSFALEQGHTVWINDIECITLGHGFTEDIAQHVYYGTERIIEDLRIMDGQQQCTGFIEIEPKWVIRNKRIG
;
A
#
# COMPACT_ATOMS: atom_id res chain seq x y z
N SER A 1 -8.39 -25.13 1.65
CA SER A 1 -9.29 -24.07 1.15
C SER A 1 -8.98 -22.77 1.89
N PRO A 2 -9.06 -21.59 1.25
CA PRO A 2 -8.82 -20.32 1.94
C PRO A 2 -9.87 -20.09 3.03
N THR A 3 -9.43 -19.61 4.19
CA THR A 3 -10.30 -19.22 5.31
C THR A 3 -10.61 -17.74 5.20
N ASN A 4 -11.88 -17.37 5.24
CA ASN A 4 -12.28 -15.97 5.34
C ASN A 4 -12.31 -15.57 6.81
N ILE A 5 -11.63 -14.47 7.14
CA ILE A 5 -11.58 -13.90 8.48
C ILE A 5 -12.20 -12.50 8.39
N VAL A 6 -13.08 -12.16 9.35
CA VAL A 6 -13.60 -10.81 9.47
C VAL A 6 -12.48 -9.90 9.94
N CYS A 7 -12.21 -8.83 9.19
CA CYS A 7 -11.16 -7.87 9.47
C CYS A 7 -11.78 -6.47 9.42
N GLU A 8 -11.61 -5.70 10.49
CA GLU A 8 -12.18 -4.35 10.60
C GLU A 8 -11.48 -3.37 9.64
N ALA A 9 -10.15 -3.47 9.53
CA ALA A 9 -9.35 -2.62 8.66
C ALA A 9 -8.04 -3.30 8.27
N VAL A 10 -7.52 -2.92 7.10
CA VAL A 10 -6.17 -3.28 6.63
C VAL A 10 -5.37 -2.00 6.48
N TYR A 11 -4.14 -2.02 7.00
CA TYR A 11 -3.23 -0.88 6.94
C TYR A 11 -2.07 -1.19 6.01
N SER A 12 -1.70 -0.19 5.22
CA SER A 12 -0.49 -0.18 4.39
C SER A 12 0.35 1.01 4.81
N PHE A 13 1.67 0.85 4.77
CA PHE A 13 2.61 1.91 5.10
C PHE A 13 3.36 2.37 3.85
N ALA A 14 3.69 3.65 3.80
CA ALA A 14 4.63 4.24 2.86
C ALA A 14 5.58 5.11 3.68
N LEU A 15 6.88 4.81 3.63
CA LEU A 15 7.89 5.49 4.43
C LEU A 15 8.89 6.18 3.51
N GLU A 16 9.36 7.36 3.91
CA GLU A 16 10.41 8.08 3.18
C GLU A 16 11.76 7.37 3.26
N GLN A 17 12.02 6.64 4.36
CA GLN A 17 13.24 5.88 4.59
C GLN A 17 12.92 4.57 5.32
N GLY A 18 13.82 3.59 5.23
CA GLY A 18 13.72 2.32 5.95
C GLY A 18 12.90 1.24 5.24
N HIS A 19 11.89 1.59 4.44
CA HIS A 19 11.06 0.75 3.53
C HIS A 19 10.62 -0.66 3.99
N THR A 20 10.90 -1.05 5.22
CA THR A 20 10.43 -2.24 5.90
C THR A 20 9.91 -1.87 7.29
N VAL A 21 8.96 -2.65 7.78
CA VAL A 21 8.36 -2.49 9.11
C VAL A 21 8.22 -3.86 9.77
N TRP A 22 8.41 -3.92 11.09
CA TRP A 22 8.20 -5.13 11.87
C TRP A 22 6.78 -5.16 12.43
N ILE A 23 5.99 -6.17 12.08
CA ILE A 23 4.63 -6.38 12.56
C ILE A 23 4.54 -7.78 13.16
N ASN A 24 4.35 -7.87 14.48
CA ASN A 24 4.28 -9.15 15.20
C ASN A 24 5.43 -10.11 14.81
N ASP A 25 6.67 -9.62 14.91
CA ASP A 25 7.90 -10.35 14.57
C ASP A 25 8.06 -10.75 13.09
N ILE A 26 7.23 -10.20 12.19
CA ILE A 26 7.34 -10.39 10.75
C ILE A 26 7.83 -9.09 10.10
N GLU A 27 8.94 -9.15 9.38
CA GLU A 27 9.41 -8.04 8.55
C GLU A 27 8.56 -7.95 7.27
N CYS A 28 7.97 -6.78 7.05
CA CYS A 28 7.06 -6.48 5.95
C CYS A 28 7.61 -5.33 5.13
N ILE A 29 7.50 -5.41 3.80
CA ILE A 29 7.86 -4.30 2.90
C ILE A 29 6.76 -3.24 2.84
N THR A 30 7.15 -1.98 2.68
CA THR A 30 6.20 -0.86 2.53
C THR A 30 5.87 -0.61 1.05
N LEU A 31 4.86 0.22 0.79
CA LEU A 31 4.64 0.79 -0.54
C LEU A 31 5.79 1.73 -0.89
N GLY A 32 6.08 1.85 -2.19
CA GLY A 32 7.17 2.69 -2.70
C GLY A 32 8.57 2.22 -2.27
N HIS A 33 8.74 0.94 -1.92
CA HIS A 33 9.99 0.43 -1.32
C HIS A 33 11.22 0.45 -2.25
N GLY A 34 11.04 0.59 -3.57
CA GLY A 34 12.14 0.72 -4.52
C GLY A 34 12.98 -0.54 -4.77
N PHE A 35 12.67 -1.67 -4.11
CA PHE A 35 13.43 -2.90 -4.28
C PHE A 35 13.24 -3.45 -5.70
N THR A 36 14.37 -3.72 -6.35
CA THR A 36 14.43 -4.24 -7.72
C THR A 36 14.77 -5.72 -7.78
N GLU A 37 15.00 -6.33 -6.62
CA GLU A 37 15.45 -7.71 -6.48
C GLU A 37 14.28 -8.64 -6.14
N ASP A 38 14.35 -9.88 -6.63
CA ASP A 38 13.47 -11.01 -6.30
C ASP A 38 11.95 -10.76 -6.44
N ILE A 39 11.16 -11.50 -5.66
CA ILE A 39 9.70 -11.45 -5.61
C ILE A 39 9.15 -10.14 -5.06
N ALA A 40 10.02 -9.30 -4.47
CA ALA A 40 9.63 -8.01 -3.93
C ALA A 40 9.49 -6.95 -5.04
N GLN A 41 10.09 -7.14 -6.21
CA GLN A 41 9.98 -6.20 -7.32
C GLN A 41 8.52 -6.08 -7.79
N HIS A 42 7.98 -4.85 -7.76
CA HIS A 42 6.63 -4.58 -8.25
C HIS A 42 6.55 -3.30 -9.08
N VAL A 43 6.03 -3.40 -10.32
CA VAL A 43 5.99 -2.32 -11.34
C VAL A 43 5.19 -1.07 -10.97
N TYR A 44 4.46 -1.12 -9.86
CA TYR A 44 3.62 -0.04 -9.36
C TYR A 44 3.83 0.16 -7.85
N TYR A 45 3.40 -0.79 -7.02
CA TYR A 45 3.56 -0.72 -5.56
C TYR A 45 5.00 -0.61 -5.05
N GLY A 46 6.00 -1.02 -5.84
CA GLY A 46 7.42 -0.86 -5.49
C GLY A 46 8.08 0.41 -6.01
N THR A 47 7.31 1.34 -6.59
CA THR A 47 7.84 2.55 -7.26
C THR A 47 7.22 3.83 -6.69
N GLU A 48 7.79 4.99 -7.02
CA GLU A 48 7.21 6.30 -6.66
C GLU A 48 5.78 6.53 -7.20
N ARG A 49 5.33 5.75 -8.19
CA ARG A 49 4.00 5.90 -8.78
C ARG A 49 2.88 5.75 -7.75
N ILE A 50 3.00 4.79 -6.81
CA ILE A 50 2.00 4.67 -5.74
C ILE A 50 2.07 5.85 -4.76
N ILE A 51 3.26 6.40 -4.52
CA ILE A 51 3.45 7.54 -3.62
C ILE A 51 2.82 8.81 -4.20
N GLU A 52 3.00 9.03 -5.51
CA GLU A 52 2.36 10.14 -6.24
C GLU A 52 0.83 10.06 -6.18
N ASP A 53 0.27 8.87 -6.41
CA ASP A 53 -1.18 8.65 -6.34
C ASP A 53 -1.71 8.86 -4.92
N LEU A 54 -1.01 8.35 -3.90
CA LEU A 54 -1.38 8.57 -2.49
C LEU A 54 -1.33 10.06 -2.11
N ARG A 55 -0.33 10.82 -2.58
CA ARG A 55 -0.27 12.28 -2.34
C ARG A 55 -1.45 13.03 -2.95
N ILE A 56 -1.94 12.59 -4.11
CA ILE A 56 -3.16 13.16 -4.70
C ILE A 56 -4.37 12.87 -3.80
N MET A 57 -4.46 11.65 -3.26
CA MET A 57 -5.53 11.26 -2.34
C MET A 57 -5.47 12.00 -0.99
N ASP A 58 -4.28 12.25 -0.45
CA ASP A 58 -4.04 13.03 0.78
C ASP A 58 -4.20 14.56 0.56
N GLY A 59 -4.81 14.95 -0.55
CA GLY A 59 -5.22 16.34 -0.81
C GLY A 59 -4.10 17.29 -1.21
N GLN A 60 -2.94 16.79 -1.68
CA GLN A 60 -1.74 17.49 -2.18
C GLN A 60 -1.14 18.62 -1.33
N GLN A 61 -1.93 19.60 -0.92
CA GLN A 61 -1.56 20.77 -0.13
C GLN A 61 -1.80 20.58 1.38
N GLN A 62 -2.72 19.69 1.76
CA GLN A 62 -3.08 19.46 3.17
C GLN A 62 -2.23 18.35 3.81
N CYS A 63 -1.76 17.36 3.02
CA CYS A 63 -0.82 16.30 3.34
C CYS A 63 -0.80 15.91 4.82
N THR A 64 -1.82 15.19 5.26
CA THR A 64 -1.98 14.75 6.64
C THR A 64 -1.14 13.52 6.98
N GLY A 65 -0.66 12.80 5.96
CA GLY A 65 0.01 11.52 6.10
C GLY A 65 -0.94 10.35 6.38
N PHE A 66 -2.25 10.58 6.34
CA PHE A 66 -3.26 9.55 6.60
C PHE A 66 -4.36 9.56 5.54
N ILE A 67 -4.54 8.42 4.87
CA ILE A 67 -5.56 8.24 3.84
C ILE A 67 -6.46 7.09 4.31
N GLU A 68 -7.73 7.41 4.54
CA GLU A 68 -8.76 6.39 4.74
C GLU A 68 -9.35 6.02 3.38
N ILE A 69 -9.58 4.74 3.13
CA ILE A 69 -10.21 4.25 1.90
C ILE A 69 -11.37 3.34 2.28
N GLU A 70 -12.58 3.76 1.94
CA GLU A 70 -13.78 2.93 2.12
C GLU A 70 -14.07 2.08 0.87
N PRO A 71 -14.65 0.86 1.03
CA PRO A 71 -15.01 -0.01 -0.10
C PRO A 71 -15.87 0.67 -1.18
N LYS A 72 -16.71 1.64 -0.79
CA LYS A 72 -17.58 2.39 -1.71
C LYS A 72 -16.80 3.27 -2.70
N TRP A 73 -15.53 3.57 -2.42
CA TRP A 73 -14.66 4.37 -3.29
C TRP A 73 -13.81 3.52 -4.25
N VAL A 74 -13.84 2.19 -4.08
CA VAL A 74 -13.00 1.27 -4.86
C VAL A 74 -13.85 0.54 -5.90
N ILE A 75 -13.52 0.74 -7.18
CA ILE A 75 -14.11 -0.04 -8.27
C ILE A 75 -13.12 -1.14 -8.65
N ARG A 76 -13.48 -2.40 -8.38
CA ARG A 76 -12.66 -3.53 -8.81
C ARG A 76 -12.70 -3.64 -10.33
N ASN A 77 -11.54 -3.48 -10.98
CA ASN A 77 -11.41 -3.71 -12.41
C ASN A 77 -11.57 -5.20 -12.71
N LYS A 78 -12.59 -5.56 -13.52
CA LYS A 78 -12.94 -6.96 -13.83
C LYS A 78 -12.02 -7.63 -14.86
N ARG A 79 -11.04 -6.92 -15.43
CA ARG A 79 -10.25 -7.42 -16.58
C ARG A 79 -9.19 -8.47 -16.25
N ILE A 80 -8.98 -8.79 -14.98
CA ILE A 80 -8.04 -9.82 -14.53
C ILE A 80 -8.64 -10.45 -13.27
N GLY A 81 -9.19 -11.64 -13.44
CA GLY A 81 -9.70 -12.54 -12.42
C GLY A 81 -9.32 -13.96 -12.80
#